data_AF-A0A5J4PJY4-F1
#
_entry.id   AF-A0A5J4PJY4-F1
#
_cell.length_a   1.000
_cell.length_b   1.000
_cell.length_c   1.000
_cell.angle_alpha   90.00
_cell.angle_beta   90.00
_cell.angle_gamma   90.00
#
_symmetry.space_group_name_H-M   'P 1'
#
loop_
_entity.id
_entity.type
_entity.pdbx_description
1 polymer ?
#
loop_
_entity_poly.entity_id
_entity_poly.type
_entity_poly.pdbx_seq_one_letter_code
_entity_poly.pdbx_strand_id
1 'polypeptide(L)'
;MNQYTIPFQILPETKMLYNPQMKSAYNFVPGVMGLILMLICAMMTAIAIVREKETGTMEILLTSPIKPIYIIIAKAVPYFFLSVVNLTTILLLAVFVLGVPIAGSLCWLIVISPLFIVVSLSLGLLISTLVKTQV
;
A
#
# COMPACT_ATOMS: atom_id res chain seq x y z
N MET A 1 27.33 9.38 62.75
CA MET A 1 27.22 9.39 61.27
C MET A 1 26.65 8.04 60.84
N ASN A 2 25.32 7.90 60.82
CA ASN A 2 24.67 6.65 60.44
C ASN A 2 24.61 6.54 58.91
N GLN A 3 25.18 5.46 58.37
CA GLN A 3 25.02 5.09 56.97
C GLN A 3 23.62 4.49 56.79
N TYR A 4 22.74 5.24 56.13
CA TYR A 4 21.47 4.71 55.64
C TYR A 4 21.76 3.79 54.44
N THR A 5 21.86 2.49 54.68
CA THR A 5 21.82 1.48 53.62
C THR A 5 20.40 1.41 53.07
N ILE A 6 20.19 1.97 51.89
CA ILE A 6 18.92 1.89 51.17
C ILE A 6 18.74 0.42 50.75
N PRO A 7 17.74 -0.30 51.30
CA PRO A 7 17.72 -1.77 51.22
C PRO A 7 17.29 -2.32 49.84
N PHE A 8 16.91 -1.47 48.89
CA PHE A 8 16.48 -1.89 47.55
C PHE A 8 16.90 -0.86 46.50
N GLN A 9 17.77 -1.26 45.58
CA GLN A 9 18.10 -0.49 44.39
C GLN A 9 17.34 -1.10 43.21
N ILE A 10 16.25 -0.46 42.80
CA ILE A 10 15.51 -0.87 41.59
C ILE A 10 16.34 -0.39 40.40
N LEU A 11 16.98 -1.31 39.70
CA LEU A 11 17.66 -1.04 38.43
C LEU A 11 16.63 -1.25 37.31
N PRO A 12 16.05 -0.17 36.75
CA PRO A 12 15.13 -0.32 35.62
C PRO A 12 15.91 -0.79 34.39
N GLU A 13 15.60 -1.99 33.89
CA GLU A 13 16.06 -2.44 32.58
C GLU A 13 15.05 -2.05 31.51
N THR A 14 15.51 -1.36 30.48
CA THR A 14 14.68 -0.99 29.32
C THR A 14 14.58 -2.18 28.36
N LYS A 15 13.41 -2.81 28.33
CA LYS A 15 13.10 -3.90 27.40
C LYS A 15 12.22 -3.40 26.25
N MET A 16 12.67 -3.65 25.02
CA MET A 16 11.82 -3.41 23.85
C MET A 16 10.72 -4.49 23.77
N LEU A 17 9.47 -4.04 23.81
CA LEU A 17 8.30 -4.92 23.65
C LEU A 17 8.16 -5.44 22.22
N TYR A 18 8.57 -4.63 21.24
CA TYR A 18 8.54 -4.96 19.82
C TYR A 18 9.96 -5.01 19.26
N ASN A 19 10.25 -6.03 18.45
CA ASN A 19 11.56 -6.27 17.84
C ASN A 19 12.77 -6.24 18.82
N PRO A 20 12.77 -7.06 19.89
CA PRO A 20 13.90 -7.11 20.84
C PRO A 20 15.22 -7.56 20.20
N GLN A 21 15.16 -8.25 19.04
CA GLN A 21 16.32 -8.67 18.26
C GLN A 21 16.85 -7.55 17.33
N MET A 22 16.21 -6.38 17.30
CA MET A 22 16.58 -5.22 16.47
C MET A 22 16.76 -5.57 14.99
N LYS A 23 15.96 -6.50 14.47
CA LYS A 23 15.98 -6.88 13.06
C LYS A 23 15.32 -5.79 12.23
N SER A 24 16.09 -5.06 11.43
CA SER A 24 15.57 -3.99 10.56
C SER A 24 14.46 -4.47 9.63
N ALA A 25 14.53 -5.72 9.16
CA ALA A 25 13.52 -6.30 8.27
C ALA A 25 12.09 -6.21 8.82
N TYR A 26 11.89 -6.44 10.13
CA TYR A 26 10.54 -6.43 10.73
C TYR A 26 9.90 -5.04 10.76
N ASN A 27 10.70 -3.98 10.66
CA ASN A 27 10.20 -2.60 10.63
C ASN A 27 10.09 -2.07 9.19
N PHE A 28 11.11 -2.31 8.36
CA PHE A 28 11.17 -1.74 7.02
C PHE A 28 10.29 -2.48 6.00
N VAL A 29 10.25 -3.81 6.06
CA VAL A 29 9.57 -4.62 5.04
C VAL A 29 8.09 -4.28 4.93
N PRO A 30 7.29 -4.23 6.03
CA PRO A 30 5.88 -3.86 5.94
C PRO A 30 5.66 -2.45 5.37
N GLY A 31 6.48 -1.47 5.77
CA GLY A 31 6.39 -0.10 5.29
C GLY A 31 6.68 0.03 3.79
N VAL A 32 7.76 -0.61 3.35
CA VAL A 32 8.14 -0.64 1.92
C VAL A 32 7.09 -1.38 1.10
N MET A 33 6.49 -2.45 1.61
CA MET A 33 5.42 -3.18 0.92
C MET A 33 4.18 -2.31 0.70
N GLY A 34 3.75 -1.58 1.72
CA GLY A 34 2.63 -0.64 1.59
C GLY A 34 2.93 0.44 0.57
N LEU A 35 4.15 0.99 0.58
CA LEU A 35 4.59 2.00 -0.37
C LEU A 35 4.64 1.47 -1.80
N ILE A 36 5.23 0.28 -2.02
CA ILE A 36 5.28 -0.37 -3.34
C ILE A 36 3.87 -0.62 -3.88
N LEU A 37 2.99 -1.17 -3.04
CA LEU A 37 1.60 -1.43 -3.43
C LEU A 37 0.90 -0.13 -3.83
N MET A 38 1.02 0.93 -3.03
CA MET A 38 0.44 2.23 -3.32
C MET A 38 0.98 2.82 -4.63
N LEU A 39 2.30 2.83 -4.81
CA LEU A 39 2.95 3.36 -6.02
C LEU A 39 2.49 2.60 -7.27
N ILE A 40 2.50 1.26 -7.23
CA ILE A 40 2.08 0.45 -8.37
C ILE A 40 0.60 0.74 -8.70
N CYS A 41 -0.29 0.74 -7.70
CA CYS A 41 -1.71 1.00 -7.93
C CYS A 41 -1.97 2.41 -8.50
N ALA A 42 -1.33 3.42 -7.90
CA ALA A 42 -1.48 4.81 -8.32
C ALA A 42 -0.89 5.05 -9.72
N MET A 43 0.30 4.51 -10.00
CA MET A 43 0.94 4.67 -11.30
C MET A 43 0.17 3.94 -12.40
N MET A 44 -0.27 2.69 -12.18
CA MET A 44 -1.02 1.94 -13.17
C MET A 44 -2.28 2.68 -13.63
N THR A 45 -3.04 3.24 -12.67
CA THR A 45 -4.27 3.99 -12.98
C THR A 45 -3.98 5.36 -13.59
N ALA A 46 -2.99 6.10 -13.06
CA ALA A 46 -2.60 7.39 -13.61
C ALA A 46 -2.14 7.26 -15.06
N ILE A 47 -1.20 6.36 -15.33
CA ILE A 47 -0.64 6.12 -16.66
C ILE A 47 -1.75 5.68 -17.61
N ALA A 48 -2.63 4.76 -17.22
CA ALA A 48 -3.72 4.29 -18.07
C ALA A 48 -4.60 5.43 -18.59
N ILE A 49 -5.02 6.34 -17.71
CA ILE A 49 -5.87 7.48 -18.08
C ILE A 49 -5.09 8.51 -18.91
N VAL A 50 -3.84 8.82 -18.52
CA VAL A 50 -3.02 9.78 -19.25
C VAL A 50 -2.73 9.28 -20.67
N ARG A 51 -2.53 7.97 -20.87
CA ARG A 51 -2.35 7.37 -22.20
C ARG A 51 -3.52 7.67 -23.12
N GLU A 52 -4.73 7.56 -22.59
CA GLU A 52 -5.94 7.73 -23.37
C GLU A 52 -6.20 9.20 -23.71
N LYS A 53 -5.78 10.10 -22.81
CA LYS A 53 -5.77 11.54 -23.09
C LYS A 53 -4.80 11.87 -24.22
N GLU A 54 -3.57 11.36 -24.15
CA GLU A 54 -2.55 11.61 -25.19
C GLU A 54 -2.92 11.01 -26.55
N THR A 55 -3.51 9.82 -26.56
CA THR A 55 -3.94 9.14 -27.80
C THR A 55 -5.27 9.67 -28.35
N GLY A 56 -5.92 10.63 -27.67
CA GLY A 56 -7.23 11.19 -28.05
C GLY A 56 -8.41 10.23 -27.86
N THR A 57 -8.17 8.99 -27.42
CA THR A 57 -9.23 7.99 -27.19
C THR A 57 -10.18 8.40 -26.05
N MET A 58 -9.71 9.21 -25.10
CA MET A 58 -10.54 9.78 -24.05
C MET A 58 -11.67 10.66 -24.60
N GLU A 59 -11.44 11.42 -25.68
CA GLU A 59 -12.48 12.27 -26.30
C GLU A 59 -13.56 11.44 -26.99
N ILE A 60 -13.16 10.33 -27.62
CA ILE A 60 -14.08 9.35 -28.22
C ILE A 60 -14.95 8.71 -27.14
N LEU A 61 -14.35 8.36 -25.99
CA LEU A 61 -15.08 7.79 -24.86
C LEU A 61 -16.10 8.79 -24.26
N LEU A 62 -15.72 10.07 -24.17
CA LEU A 62 -16.59 11.13 -23.64
C LEU A 62 -17.72 11.56 -24.59
N THR A 63 -17.58 11.31 -25.89
CA THR A 63 -18.63 11.56 -26.89
C THR A 63 -19.59 10.38 -27.07
N SER A 64 -19.28 9.22 -26.48
CA SER A 64 -20.17 8.07 -26.43
C SER A 64 -21.39 8.32 -25.54
N PRO A 65 -22.54 7.64 -25.75
CA PRO A 65 -23.74 7.80 -24.93
C PRO A 65 -23.61 7.19 -23.51
N ILE A 66 -22.40 6.82 -23.07
CA ILE A 66 -22.12 6.18 -21.79
C ILE A 66 -21.79 7.24 -20.74
N LYS A 67 -22.35 7.12 -19.53
CA LYS A 67 -22.00 8.05 -18.44
C LYS A 67 -20.52 7.89 -18.05
N PRO A 68 -19.75 8.98 -17.82
CA PRO A 68 -18.33 8.92 -17.49
C PRO A 68 -18.01 8.02 -16.28
N ILE A 69 -18.89 7.97 -15.28
CA ILE A 69 -18.70 7.13 -14.09
C ILE A 69 -18.62 5.63 -14.42
N TYR A 70 -19.38 5.15 -15.41
CA TYR A 70 -19.32 3.75 -15.84
C TYR A 70 -18.00 3.43 -16.53
N ILE A 71 -17.43 4.39 -17.27
CA ILE A 71 -16.12 4.25 -17.91
C ILE A 71 -15.02 4.12 -16.85
N ILE A 72 -15.09 4.96 -15.80
CA ILE A 72 -14.16 4.91 -14.67
C ILE A 72 -14.27 3.57 -13.93
N ILE A 73 -15.49 3.12 -13.59
CA ILE A 73 -15.70 1.85 -12.89
C ILE A 73 -15.23 0.66 -13.74
N ALA A 74 -15.55 0.65 -15.03
CA ALA A 74 -15.14 -0.39 -15.96
C ALA A 74 -13.61 -0.53 -16.07
N LYS A 75 -12.86 0.54 -15.83
CA LYS A 75 -11.40 0.54 -15.75
C LYS A 75 -10.88 0.19 -14.36
N ALA A 76 -11.50 0.74 -13.32
CA ALA A 76 -11.08 0.53 -11.94
C ALA A 76 -11.18 -0.94 -11.52
N VAL A 77 -12.20 -1.66 -11.99
CA VAL A 77 -12.41 -3.09 -11.66
C VAL A 77 -11.23 -3.97 -12.12
N PRO A 78 -10.80 -3.96 -13.40
CA PRO A 78 -9.61 -4.67 -13.84
C PRO A 78 -8.35 -4.31 -13.03
N TYR A 79 -8.12 -3.02 -12.77
CA TYR A 79 -6.95 -2.60 -11.99
C TYR A 79 -7.03 -3.05 -10.53
N PHE A 80 -8.22 -3.08 -9.94
CA PHE A 80 -8.43 -3.62 -8.60
C PHE A 80 -8.02 -5.10 -8.52
N PHE A 81 -8.44 -5.93 -9.48
CA PHE A 81 -8.03 -7.33 -9.52
C PHE A 81 -6.52 -7.49 -9.70
N LEU A 82 -5.89 -6.69 -10.57
CA LEU A 82 -4.43 -6.67 -10.73
C LEU A 82 -3.73 -6.27 -9.43
N SER A 83 -4.27 -5.30 -8.68
CA SER A 83 -3.74 -4.90 -7.38
C SER A 83 -3.86 -5.99 -6.32
N VAL A 84 -4.93 -6.81 -6.34
CA VAL A 84 -5.07 -7.96 -5.44
C VAL A 84 -4.02 -9.03 -5.76
N VAL A 85 -3.75 -9.28 -7.05
CA VAL A 85 -2.65 -10.17 -7.47
C VAL A 85 -1.31 -9.61 -6.99
N ASN A 86 -1.06 -8.31 -7.16
CA ASN A 86 0.16 -7.65 -6.71
C ASN A 86 0.35 -7.75 -5.19
N LEU A 87 -0.69 -7.47 -4.39
CA LEU A 87 -0.68 -7.66 -2.94
C LEU A 87 -0.29 -9.09 -2.58
N THR A 88 -0.91 -10.08 -3.22
CA THR A 88 -0.64 -11.50 -2.97
C THR A 88 0.83 -11.82 -3.26
N THR A 89 1.36 -11.35 -4.39
CA THR A 89 2.78 -11.51 -4.75
C THR A 89 3.70 -10.90 -3.71
N ILE A 90 3.42 -9.67 -3.27
CA ILE A 90 4.25 -8.97 -2.28
C ILE A 90 4.24 -9.71 -0.93
N LEU A 91 3.08 -10.20 -0.48
CA LEU A 91 2.96 -11.00 0.74
C LEU A 91 3.72 -12.32 0.65
N LEU A 92 3.65 -13.02 -0.49
CA LEU A 92 4.42 -14.24 -0.70
C LEU A 92 5.93 -13.96 -0.62
N LEU A 93 6.41 -12.90 -1.24
CA LEU A 93 7.81 -12.48 -1.13
C LEU A 93 8.20 -12.13 0.32
N ALA A 94 7.32 -11.47 1.07
CA ALA A 94 7.53 -11.14 2.48
C ALA A 94 7.85 -12.37 3.32
N VAL A 95 7.03 -13.40 3.17
CA VAL A 95 7.07 -14.59 4.02
C VAL A 95 8.14 -15.57 3.53
N PHE A 96 8.15 -15.88 2.24
CA PHE A 96 8.99 -16.96 1.70
C PHE A 96 10.42 -16.51 1.35
N VAL A 97 10.62 -15.25 0.94
CA VAL A 97 11.93 -14.75 0.53
C VAL A 97 12.60 -13.95 1.65
N LEU A 98 11.85 -13.05 2.29
CA LEU A 98 12.39 -12.15 3.31
C LEU A 98 12.28 -12.70 4.74
N GLY A 99 11.59 -13.82 4.94
CA GLY A 99 11.43 -14.45 6.25
C GLY A 99 10.69 -13.58 7.27
N VAL A 100 9.86 -12.64 6.82
CA VAL A 100 9.07 -11.76 7.67
C VAL A 100 7.70 -12.40 7.89
N PRO A 101 7.41 -12.90 9.11
CA PRO A 101 6.13 -13.52 9.39
C PRO A 101 5.02 -12.47 9.41
N ILE A 102 3.83 -12.85 8.94
CA ILE A 102 2.63 -12.03 9.08
C ILE A 102 2.14 -12.17 10.53
N ALA A 103 2.41 -11.16 11.36
CA ALA A 103 1.91 -11.11 12.72
C ALA A 103 0.46 -10.58 12.74
N GLY A 104 -0.46 -11.34 13.33
CA GLY A 104 -1.88 -10.96 13.47
C GLY A 104 -2.84 -11.84 12.66
N SER A 105 -4.01 -11.31 12.34
CA SER A 105 -5.06 -12.04 11.62
C SER A 105 -4.99 -11.79 10.11
N LEU A 106 -4.79 -12.86 9.35
CA LEU A 106 -4.89 -12.85 7.89
C LEU A 106 -6.25 -12.33 7.38
N CYS A 107 -7.33 -12.55 8.13
CA CYS A 107 -8.66 -12.07 7.76
C CYS A 107 -8.71 -10.53 7.74
N TRP A 108 -8.18 -9.87 8.79
CA TRP A 108 -8.11 -8.42 8.83
C TRP A 108 -7.24 -7.85 7.70
N LEU A 109 -6.15 -8.53 7.37
CA LEU A 109 -5.29 -8.16 6.25
C LEU A 109 -6.08 -8.17 4.93
N ILE A 110 -6.84 -9.25 4.68
CA ILE A 110 -7.67 -9.40 3.47
C ILE A 110 -8.84 -8.40 3.44
N VAL A 111 -9.35 -7.93 4.58
CA VAL A 111 -10.45 -6.94 4.64
C VAL A 111 -9.94 -5.51 4.45
N ILE A 112 -8.79 -5.18 5.06
CA ILE A 112 -8.24 -3.82 5.05
C ILE A 112 -7.49 -3.53 3.73
N SER A 113 -6.85 -4.54 3.14
CA SER A 113 -6.08 -4.34 1.91
C SER A 113 -6.90 -3.92 0.69
N PRO A 114 -8.14 -4.42 0.43
CA PRO A 114 -9.02 -3.87 -0.58
C PRO A 114 -9.33 -2.38 -0.39
N LEU A 115 -9.57 -1.94 0.84
CA LEU A 115 -9.78 -0.52 1.15
C LEU A 115 -8.53 0.29 0.78
N PHE A 116 -7.35 -0.20 1.15
CA PHE A 116 -6.09 0.43 0.80
C PHE A 116 -5.87 0.50 -0.72
N ILE A 117 -6.21 -0.57 -1.44
CA ILE A 117 -6.15 -0.62 -2.91
C ILE A 117 -7.10 0.42 -3.50
N VAL A 118 -8.37 0.48 -3.07
CA VAL A 118 -9.36 1.46 -3.58
C VAL A 118 -8.88 2.89 -3.38
N VAL A 119 -8.32 3.22 -2.21
CA VAL A 119 -7.75 4.54 -1.93
C VAL A 119 -6.56 4.83 -2.86
N SER A 120 -5.67 3.86 -3.05
CA SER A 120 -4.49 4.01 -3.91
C SER A 120 -4.86 4.19 -5.39
N LEU A 121 -5.86 3.46 -5.88
CA LEU A 121 -6.39 3.63 -7.24
C LEU A 121 -7.05 5.01 -7.41
N SER A 122 -7.80 5.46 -6.40
CA SER A 122 -8.43 6.78 -6.40
C SER A 122 -7.39 7.90 -6.40
N LEU A 123 -6.26 7.70 -5.70
CA LEU A 123 -5.12 8.61 -5.73
C LEU A 123 -4.50 8.68 -7.13
N GLY A 124 -4.33 7.55 -7.82
CA GLY A 124 -3.84 7.55 -9.21
C GLY A 124 -4.81 8.23 -10.19
N LEU A 125 -6.12 8.04 -10.00
CA LEU A 125 -7.15 8.78 -10.75
C LEU A 125 -7.05 10.28 -10.50
N LEU A 126 -6.87 10.71 -9.24
CA LEU A 126 -6.68 12.12 -8.88
C LEU A 126 -5.45 12.69 -9.59
N ILE A 127 -4.30 12.01 -9.53
CA ILE A 127 -3.07 12.43 -10.22
C ILE A 127 -3.32 12.57 -11.72
N SER A 128 -4.05 11.63 -12.32
CA SER A 128 -4.35 11.66 -13.76
C SER A 128 -5.12 12.90 -14.19
N THR A 129 -5.84 13.58 -13.28
CA THR A 129 -6.55 14.83 -13.60
C THR A 129 -5.61 16.02 -13.79
N LEU A 130 -4.47 16.01 -13.08
CA LEU A 130 -3.46 17.09 -13.12
C LEU A 130 -2.44 16.88 -14.24
N VAL A 131 -2.15 15.62 -14.58
CA VAL A 131 -1.13 15.25 -15.57
C VAL A 131 -1.73 15.20 -16.98
N LYS A 132 -1.02 15.80 -17.94
CA LYS A 132 -1.43 15.86 -19.36
C LYS A 132 -0.68 14.88 -20.26
N THR A 133 0.56 14.55 -19.92
CA THR A 133 1.44 13.68 -20.71
C THR A 133 2.06 12.57 -19.87
N GLN A 134 2.36 11.43 -20.48
CA GLN A 134 3.08 10.32 -19.84
C GLN A 134 4.60 10.54 -19.85
N VAL A 135 5.07 11.41 -20.75
CA VAL A 135 6.48 11.77 -20.99
C VAL A 135 6.78 13.13 -20.39
#